data_AF-A0A7J6E9Z6-F1
#
_entry.id   AF-A0A7J6E9Z6-F1
#
_cell.length_a   1.000
_cell.length_b   1.000
_cell.length_c   1.000
_cell.angle_alpha   90.00
_cell.angle_beta   90.00
_cell.angle_gamma   90.00
#
_symmetry.space_group_name_H-M   'P 1'
#
loop_
_entity.id
_entity.type
_entity.pdbx_description
1 polymer ?
#
loop_
_entity_poly.entity_id
_entity_poly.type
_entity_poly.pdbx_seq_one_letter_code
_entity_poly.pdbx_strand_id
1 'polypeptide(L)'
;MEPGVSIETSSMIRVAVLPIGEVPPTLLRDYFSMLLRYQTILLSAISSFYTEHQKSPFAHQPWDSGSLRFKFILGGAPPSPWEDFQSNRKILAIIGICHCPSSPDLDTVVSQFSAACKGFSSALVERCFAFCPGDSQLEDGSRKGGNLMLFPPADRDTQELHLQTMMQDIAASLLMKFEKWVLQAESTGTILKTPLDSQSSLSSEEVIKAKKRRLGRAQKTIGDYCLLAGSPVDANAHYTTALELSRLTGDFFWLAGALEG
;
A
#
# COMPACT_ATOMS: atom_id res chain seq x y z
N MET A 1 -11.72 12.40 -15.23
CA MET A 1 -10.27 12.13 -15.04
C MET A 1 -9.91 12.70 -13.68
N GLU A 2 -9.36 11.91 -12.76
CA GLU A 2 -8.90 12.47 -11.47
C GLU A 2 -7.82 13.52 -11.75
N PRO A 3 -7.79 14.66 -11.04
CA PRO A 3 -6.72 15.64 -11.20
C PRO A 3 -5.36 15.04 -10.78
N GLY A 4 -4.31 15.33 -11.55
CA GLY A 4 -2.95 14.86 -11.27
C GLY A 4 -2.64 13.43 -11.73
N VAL A 5 -3.37 12.90 -12.72
CA VAL A 5 -3.00 11.63 -13.38
C VAL A 5 -1.79 11.84 -14.27
N SER A 6 -0.77 11.01 -14.08
CA SER A 6 0.42 10.87 -14.92
C SER A 6 0.59 9.42 -15.36
N ILE A 7 1.49 9.17 -16.32
CA ILE A 7 1.85 7.81 -16.76
C ILE A 7 2.38 6.94 -15.60
N GLU A 8 2.89 7.57 -14.54
CA GLU A 8 3.46 6.89 -13.37
C GLU A 8 2.42 6.62 -12.28
N THR A 9 1.17 7.06 -12.47
CA THR A 9 0.14 6.94 -11.43
C THR A 9 -0.17 5.48 -11.10
N SER A 10 -0.01 4.56 -12.05
CA SER A 10 -0.20 3.11 -11.86
C SER A 10 0.86 2.47 -10.96
N SER A 11 2.04 3.10 -10.80
CA SER A 11 3.11 2.63 -9.91
C SER A 11 3.17 3.37 -8.57
N MET A 12 2.21 4.25 -8.28
CA MET A 12 2.15 4.98 -7.00
C MET A 12 1.30 4.26 -5.97
N ILE A 13 1.89 3.99 -4.81
CA ILE A 13 1.24 3.45 -3.61
C ILE A 13 0.56 4.59 -2.86
N ARG A 14 -0.77 4.55 -2.73
CA ARG A 14 -1.49 5.56 -1.94
C ARG A 14 -1.39 5.26 -0.45
N VAL A 15 -1.03 6.28 0.32
CA VAL A 15 -0.88 6.23 1.78
C VAL A 15 -1.82 7.25 2.42
N ALA A 16 -2.73 6.80 3.27
CA ALA A 16 -3.56 7.70 4.06
C ALA A 16 -2.75 8.25 5.23
N VAL A 17 -2.75 9.57 5.42
CA VAL A 17 -2.12 10.22 6.57
C VAL A 17 -3.20 10.81 7.46
N LEU A 18 -3.35 10.28 8.67
CA LEU A 18 -4.48 10.57 9.55
C LEU A 18 -3.99 11.24 10.85
N PRO A 19 -4.56 12.38 11.28
CA PRO A 19 -4.33 12.88 12.63
C PRO A 19 -4.99 11.93 13.65
N ILE A 20 -4.24 11.52 14.66
CA ILE A 20 -4.71 10.67 15.76
C ILE A 20 -4.60 11.46 17.05
N GLY A 21 -5.68 11.52 17.81
CA GLY A 21 -5.82 12.41 18.96
C GLY A 21 -5.91 13.88 18.55
N GLU A 22 -5.59 14.76 19.49
CA GLU A 22 -5.54 16.19 19.20
C GLU A 22 -4.18 16.55 18.60
N VAL A 23 -4.19 16.97 17.33
CA VAL A 23 -3.00 17.45 16.62
C VAL A 23 -3.26 18.87 16.11
N PRO A 24 -2.56 19.90 16.62
CA PRO A 24 -2.69 21.25 16.12
C PRO A 24 -2.49 21.32 14.59
N PRO A 25 -3.36 22.03 13.83
CA PRO A 25 -3.30 22.02 12.36
C PRO A 25 -1.98 22.53 11.77
N THR A 26 -1.28 23.43 12.47
CA THR A 26 0.05 23.90 12.08
C THR A 26 1.07 22.77 12.15
N LEU A 27 1.14 22.08 13.28
CA LEU A 27 2.04 20.95 13.50
C LEU A 27 1.72 19.78 12.56
N LEU A 28 0.43 19.50 12.31
CA LEU A 28 0.03 18.46 11.35
C LEU A 28 0.60 18.75 9.95
N ARG A 29 0.56 20.01 9.50
CA ARG A 29 1.15 20.41 8.21
C ARG A 29 2.68 20.26 8.22
N ASP A 30 3.33 20.59 9.33
CA ASP A 30 4.78 20.48 9.46
C ASP A 30 5.22 19.00 9.40
N TYR A 31 4.59 18.12 10.17
CA TYR A 31 4.84 16.67 10.12
C TYR A 31 4.54 16.07 8.74
N PHE A 32 3.44 16.50 8.12
CA PHE A 32 3.11 16.08 6.76
C PHE A 32 4.17 16.53 5.75
N SER A 33 4.72 17.74 5.90
CA SER A 33 5.79 18.24 5.03
C SER A 33 7.06 17.39 5.07
N MET A 34 7.39 16.81 6.23
CA MET A 34 8.51 15.89 6.36
C MET A 34 8.26 14.58 5.60
N LEU A 35 7.05 14.03 5.67
CA LEU A 35 6.67 12.82 4.91
C LEU A 35 6.80 13.02 3.39
N LEU A 36 6.46 14.21 2.89
CA LEU A 36 6.53 14.51 1.46
C LEU A 36 7.96 14.40 0.89
N ARG A 37 9.00 14.42 1.72
CA ARG A 37 10.40 14.17 1.28
C ARG A 37 10.65 12.70 0.89
N TYR A 38 9.80 11.79 1.33
CA TYR A 38 9.92 10.34 1.13
C TYR A 38 8.88 9.78 0.15
N GLN A 39 8.51 10.57 -0.86
CA GLN A 39 7.65 10.12 -1.95
C GLN A 39 8.29 9.03 -2.83
N THR A 40 9.61 8.93 -2.82
CA THR A 40 10.34 7.90 -3.56
C THR A 40 11.37 7.28 -2.65
N ILE A 41 11.35 5.95 -2.53
CA ILE A 41 12.32 5.18 -1.74
C ILE A 41 12.99 4.17 -2.66
N LEU A 42 14.31 4.23 -2.76
CA LEU A 42 15.10 3.30 -3.56
C LEU A 42 15.03 1.89 -2.97
N LEU A 43 14.91 0.89 -3.83
CA LEU A 43 14.89 -0.51 -3.39
C LEU A 43 16.20 -0.91 -2.70
N SER A 44 17.33 -0.34 -3.13
CA SER A 44 18.64 -0.55 -2.52
C SER A 44 18.67 -0.12 -1.05
N ALA A 45 17.86 0.89 -0.69
CA ALA A 45 17.79 1.45 0.65
C ALA A 45 16.88 0.66 1.61
N ILE A 46 16.11 -0.31 1.12
CA ILE A 46 15.21 -1.14 1.94
C ILE A 46 15.68 -2.60 2.06
N SER A 47 16.73 -2.98 1.34
CA SER A 47 17.26 -4.36 1.31
C SER A 47 17.61 -4.89 2.71
N SER A 48 18.09 -4.04 3.62
CA SER A 48 18.40 -4.41 5.01
C SER A 48 17.16 -4.63 5.90
N PHE A 49 16.01 -4.05 5.53
CA PHE A 49 14.73 -4.20 6.23
C PHE A 49 13.88 -5.33 5.62
N TYR A 50 14.22 -5.75 4.41
CA TYR A 50 13.55 -6.82 3.70
C TYR A 50 13.99 -8.18 4.23
N THR A 51 13.02 -9.06 4.48
CA THR A 51 13.31 -10.42 4.94
C THR A 51 12.58 -11.42 4.05
N GLU A 52 13.33 -12.21 3.29
CA GLU A 52 12.77 -13.24 2.43
C GLU A 52 12.36 -14.45 3.29
N HIS A 53 11.06 -14.62 3.52
CA HIS A 53 10.54 -15.78 4.27
C HIS A 53 10.35 -17.02 3.38
N GLN A 54 10.20 -16.80 2.07
CA GLN A 54 9.99 -17.79 1.03
C GLN A 54 10.43 -17.17 -0.30
N LYS A 55 10.67 -18.00 -1.32
CA LYS A 55 11.09 -17.51 -2.64
C LYS A 55 10.17 -16.40 -3.13
N SER A 56 10.73 -15.21 -3.36
CA SER A 56 9.95 -14.06 -3.82
C SER A 56 9.27 -14.35 -5.18
N PRO A 57 7.98 -13.95 -5.37
CA PRO A 57 7.32 -13.99 -6.67
C PRO A 57 7.84 -12.93 -7.65
N PHE A 58 8.64 -11.96 -7.20
CA PHE A 58 9.21 -10.91 -8.03
C PHE A 58 10.59 -11.33 -8.57
N ALA A 59 10.59 -12.18 -9.60
CA ALA A 59 11.79 -12.80 -10.14
C ALA A 59 12.80 -11.80 -10.74
N HIS A 60 12.34 -10.63 -11.18
CA HIS A 60 13.16 -9.60 -11.81
C HIS A 60 13.14 -8.28 -11.03
N GLN A 61 12.97 -8.34 -9.71
CA GLN A 61 12.97 -7.16 -8.84
C GLN A 61 14.28 -6.36 -8.99
N PRO A 62 14.24 -5.10 -9.46
CA PRO A 62 15.46 -4.34 -9.77
C PRO A 62 16.05 -3.65 -8.52
N TRP A 63 16.59 -4.43 -7.59
CA TRP A 63 17.09 -3.92 -6.29
C TRP A 63 18.05 -2.72 -6.38
N ASP A 64 18.89 -2.65 -7.41
CA ASP A 64 19.91 -1.60 -7.53
C ASP A 64 19.41 -0.29 -8.18
N SER A 65 18.29 -0.34 -8.91
CA SER A 65 17.83 0.80 -9.74
C SER A 65 16.35 1.15 -9.59
N GLY A 66 15.55 0.26 -9.01
CA GLY A 66 14.13 0.46 -8.80
C GLY A 66 13.82 1.29 -7.55
N SER A 67 12.56 1.68 -7.45
CA SER A 67 12.05 2.45 -6.31
C SER A 67 10.58 2.14 -6.06
N LEU A 68 10.17 2.27 -4.81
CA LEU A 68 8.76 2.38 -4.43
C LEU A 68 8.37 3.85 -4.40
N ARG A 69 7.17 4.15 -4.90
CA ARG A 69 6.66 5.51 -5.01
C ARG A 69 5.39 5.66 -4.19
N PHE A 70 5.31 6.73 -3.41
CA PHE A 70 4.24 7.00 -2.48
C PHE A 70 3.48 8.27 -2.85
N LYS A 71 2.16 8.16 -2.80
CA LYS A 71 1.24 9.31 -2.86
C LYS A 71 0.56 9.45 -1.51
N PHE A 72 1.02 10.41 -0.71
CA PHE A 72 0.43 10.72 0.59
C PHE A 72 -0.86 11.51 0.43
N ILE A 73 -1.91 11.08 1.13
CA ILE A 73 -3.24 11.69 1.09
C ILE A 73 -3.63 12.06 2.53
N LEU A 74 -3.54 13.35 2.85
CA LEU A 74 -3.93 13.87 4.16
C LEU A 74 -5.44 13.68 4.38
N GLY A 75 -5.83 13.08 5.51
CA GLY A 75 -7.21 12.70 5.82
C GLY A 75 -7.67 11.40 5.13
N GLY A 76 -6.86 10.83 4.23
CA GLY A 76 -7.22 9.65 3.45
C GLY A 76 -8.24 9.93 2.35
N ALA A 77 -8.81 8.86 1.81
CA ALA A 77 -9.86 8.90 0.79
C ALA A 77 -10.82 7.72 0.99
N PRO A 78 -12.10 7.85 0.63
CA PRO A 78 -13.02 6.71 0.64
C PRO A 78 -12.55 5.62 -0.35
N PRO A 79 -12.92 4.35 -0.12
CA PRO A 79 -12.63 3.26 -1.05
C PRO A 79 -13.12 3.59 -2.46
N SER A 80 -12.28 3.32 -3.46
CA SER A 80 -12.63 3.59 -4.85
C SER A 80 -13.48 2.43 -5.38
N PRO A 81 -14.60 2.67 -6.08
CA PRO A 81 -15.39 1.59 -6.68
C PRO A 81 -14.63 0.79 -7.75
N TRP A 82 -13.49 1.32 -8.22
CA TRP A 82 -12.62 0.71 -9.23
C TRP A 82 -11.32 0.15 -8.64
N GLU A 83 -11.18 0.10 -7.32
CA GLU A 83 -9.90 -0.28 -6.71
C GLU A 83 -9.49 -1.74 -6.92
N ASP A 84 -10.46 -2.64 -7.13
CA ASP A 84 -10.20 -4.03 -7.52
C ASP A 84 -9.80 -4.16 -9.00
N PHE A 85 -10.19 -3.17 -9.82
CA PHE A 85 -9.80 -3.11 -11.23
C PHE A 85 -8.44 -2.42 -11.41
N GLN A 86 -8.11 -1.44 -10.56
CA GLN A 86 -6.88 -0.64 -10.62
C GLN A 86 -6.29 -0.54 -9.21
N SER A 87 -5.32 -1.41 -8.91
CA SER A 87 -4.82 -1.61 -7.54
C SER A 87 -4.14 -0.36 -6.96
N ASN A 88 -3.58 0.50 -7.81
CA ASN A 88 -3.01 1.81 -7.43
C ASN A 88 -4.04 2.80 -6.87
N ARG A 89 -5.34 2.51 -6.96
CA ARG A 89 -6.40 3.31 -6.33
C ARG A 89 -6.64 2.93 -4.87
N LYS A 90 -6.19 1.75 -4.43
CA LYS A 90 -6.32 1.30 -3.05
C LYS A 90 -5.46 2.16 -2.13
N ILE A 91 -5.97 2.47 -0.94
CA ILE A 91 -5.12 2.91 0.18
C ILE A 91 -4.44 1.64 0.73
N LEU A 92 -3.15 1.51 0.47
CA LEU A 92 -2.39 0.29 0.81
C LEU A 92 -1.58 0.45 2.10
N ALA A 93 -1.38 1.68 2.57
CA ALA A 93 -0.80 1.95 3.87
C ALA A 93 -1.48 3.11 4.58
N ILE A 94 -1.36 3.12 5.91
CA ILE A 94 -1.91 4.15 6.79
C ILE A 94 -0.79 4.63 7.72
N ILE A 95 -0.60 5.94 7.76
CA ILE A 95 0.29 6.61 8.70
C ILE A 95 -0.58 7.48 9.62
N GLY A 96 -0.70 7.08 10.88
CA GLY A 96 -1.23 7.93 11.94
C GLY A 96 -0.18 8.96 12.36
N ILE A 97 -0.59 10.20 12.59
CA ILE A 97 0.25 11.27 13.12
C ILE A 97 -0.34 11.70 14.46
N CYS A 98 0.45 11.59 15.51
CA CYS A 98 0.06 11.98 16.88
C CYS A 98 1.06 13.01 17.41
N HIS A 99 0.56 14.02 18.12
CA HIS A 99 1.38 14.96 18.89
C HIS A 99 1.23 14.63 20.38
N CYS A 100 2.26 14.00 20.95
CA CYS A 100 2.22 13.46 22.31
C CYS A 100 1.91 14.51 23.40
N PRO A 101 2.37 15.77 23.32
CA PRO A 101 2.01 16.79 24.33
C PRO A 101 0.50 17.06 24.42
N SER A 102 -0.25 16.85 23.33
CA SER A 102 -1.71 16.96 23.28
C SER A 102 -2.43 15.63 23.51
N SER A 103 -1.68 14.52 23.50
CA SER A 103 -2.20 13.16 23.65
C SER A 103 -1.33 12.36 24.63
N PRO A 104 -1.44 12.63 25.95
CA PRO A 104 -0.55 12.04 26.95
C PRO A 104 -0.73 10.53 27.13
N ASP A 105 -1.95 10.02 26.93
CA ASP A 105 -2.27 8.59 27.05
C ASP A 105 -2.06 7.84 25.73
N LEU A 106 -1.00 7.04 25.67
CA LEU A 106 -0.66 6.23 24.49
C LEU A 106 -1.64 5.08 24.23
N ASP A 107 -2.33 4.53 25.24
CA ASP A 107 -3.33 3.47 25.01
C ASP A 107 -4.55 4.01 24.27
N THR A 108 -4.97 5.22 24.64
CA THR A 108 -6.01 5.95 23.91
C THR A 108 -5.58 6.24 22.47
N VAL A 109 -4.34 6.68 22.24
CA VAL A 109 -3.79 6.91 20.88
C VAL A 109 -3.81 5.63 20.04
N VAL A 110 -3.33 4.50 20.58
CA VAL A 110 -3.33 3.21 19.88
C VAL A 110 -4.76 2.75 19.56
N SER A 111 -5.69 2.92 20.50
CA SER A 111 -7.09 2.56 20.32
C SER A 111 -7.76 3.41 19.23
N GLN A 112 -7.52 4.73 19.23
CA GLN A 112 -8.01 5.65 18.22
C GLN A 112 -7.42 5.35 16.84
N PHE A 113 -6.11 5.07 16.77
CA PHE A 113 -5.46 4.67 15.53
C PHE A 113 -6.06 3.39 14.97
N SER A 114 -6.19 2.34 15.78
CA SER A 114 -6.83 1.08 15.37
C SER A 114 -8.27 1.28 14.90
N ALA A 115 -9.03 2.16 15.55
CA ALA A 115 -10.39 2.50 15.13
C ALA A 115 -10.41 3.22 13.77
N ALA A 116 -9.48 4.15 13.53
CA ALA A 116 -9.35 4.86 12.27
C ALA A 116 -8.97 3.93 11.11
N CYS A 117 -8.08 2.95 11.34
CA CYS A 117 -7.66 1.98 10.33
C CYS A 117 -8.82 1.13 9.78
N LYS A 118 -9.86 0.87 10.58
CA LYS A 118 -11.03 0.06 10.16
C LYS A 118 -11.76 0.62 8.94
N GLY A 119 -11.64 1.92 8.65
CA GLY A 119 -12.21 2.55 7.46
C GLY A 119 -11.51 2.20 6.15
N PHE A 120 -10.34 1.54 6.20
CA PHE A 120 -9.47 1.30 5.05
C PHE A 120 -9.21 -0.21 4.87
N SER A 121 -10.21 -0.93 4.35
CA SER A 121 -10.17 -2.39 4.23
C SER A 121 -9.05 -2.95 3.35
N SER A 122 -8.49 -2.14 2.45
CA SER A 122 -7.41 -2.54 1.54
C SER A 122 -6.00 -2.26 2.11
N ALA A 123 -5.89 -1.64 3.29
CA ALA A 123 -4.60 -1.32 3.90
C ALA A 123 -3.85 -2.59 4.30
N LEU A 124 -2.55 -2.65 3.99
CA LEU A 124 -1.66 -3.77 4.26
C LEU A 124 -0.64 -3.46 5.36
N VAL A 125 -0.31 -2.18 5.52
CA VAL A 125 0.67 -1.69 6.49
C VAL A 125 0.10 -0.48 7.24
N GLU A 126 0.24 -0.52 8.56
CA GLU A 126 -0.25 0.52 9.46
C GLU A 126 0.89 0.92 10.38
N ARG A 127 1.15 2.22 10.50
CA ARG A 127 2.10 2.79 11.47
C ARG A 127 1.53 4.07 12.04
N CYS A 128 1.77 4.34 13.31
CA CYS A 128 1.40 5.59 13.98
C CYS A 128 2.68 6.26 14.48
N PHE A 129 2.98 7.45 13.96
CA PHE A 129 4.13 8.25 14.34
C PHE A 129 3.70 9.26 15.40
N ALA A 130 4.26 9.11 16.59
CA ALA A 130 3.91 9.89 17.77
C ALA A 130 5.10 10.80 18.15
N PHE A 131 4.92 12.09 17.89
CA PHE A 131 5.97 13.12 17.98
C PHE A 131 6.01 13.77 19.35
N CYS A 132 7.22 14.09 19.80
CA CYS A 132 7.52 14.79 21.05
C CYS A 132 7.00 14.08 22.31
N PRO A 133 7.20 12.75 22.48
CA PRO A 133 6.82 12.04 23.70
C PRO A 133 7.54 12.63 24.92
N GLY A 134 6.85 12.71 26.05
CA GLY A 134 7.47 12.96 27.36
C GLY A 134 8.16 11.72 27.91
N ASP A 135 8.94 11.88 28.99
CA ASP A 135 9.74 10.79 29.59
C ASP A 135 8.90 9.56 29.97
N SER A 136 7.73 9.79 30.57
CA SER A 136 6.81 8.69 30.94
C SER A 136 6.29 7.91 29.72
N GLN A 137 6.10 8.60 28.59
CA GLN A 137 5.65 7.99 27.33
C GLN A 137 6.77 7.25 26.63
N LEU A 138 8.03 7.66 26.78
CA LEU A 138 9.20 6.93 26.28
C LEU A 138 9.37 5.60 27.01
N GLU A 139 9.23 5.60 28.33
CA GLU A 139 9.29 4.38 29.15
C GLU A 139 8.13 3.41 28.83
N ASP A 140 6.93 3.94 28.66
CA ASP A 140 5.72 3.17 28.32
C ASP A 140 5.77 2.63 26.87
N GLY A 141 6.13 3.47 25.91
CA GLY A 141 6.22 3.11 24.50
C GLY A 141 7.28 2.04 24.20
N SER A 142 8.38 2.03 24.95
CA SER A 142 9.40 0.97 24.87
C SER A 142 8.84 -0.42 25.22
N ARG A 143 7.73 -0.47 25.97
CA ARG A 143 7.03 -1.72 26.33
C ARG A 143 5.91 -2.05 25.36
N LYS A 144 5.34 -1.05 24.69
CA LYS A 144 4.17 -1.15 23.80
C LYS A 144 4.51 -1.48 22.34
N GLY A 145 5.48 -2.39 22.11
CA GLY A 145 5.90 -2.79 20.76
C GLY A 145 4.74 -3.01 19.78
N GLY A 146 4.90 -2.65 18.51
CA GLY A 146 3.83 -2.75 17.51
C GLY A 146 3.88 -1.63 16.48
N ASN A 147 2.70 -1.15 16.07
CA ASN A 147 2.56 -0.14 15.02
C ASN A 147 2.84 1.30 15.51
N LEU A 148 3.05 1.54 16.80
CA LEU A 148 3.34 2.88 17.37
C LEU A 148 4.85 3.14 17.38
N MET A 149 5.28 4.22 16.73
CA MET A 149 6.67 4.67 16.66
C MET A 149 6.81 6.04 17.32
N LEU A 150 7.67 6.13 18.33
CA LEU A 150 7.91 7.37 19.06
C LEU A 150 9.06 8.16 18.43
N PHE A 151 8.83 9.46 18.25
CA PHE A 151 9.83 10.42 17.74
C PHE A 151 10.16 11.42 18.86
N PRO A 152 11.21 11.14 19.68
CA PRO A 152 11.65 12.04 20.73
C PRO A 152 11.84 13.48 20.22
N PRO A 153 11.67 14.50 21.09
CA PRO A 153 12.02 15.86 20.74
C PRO A 153 13.50 15.93 20.30
N ALA A 154 13.73 16.38 19.08
CA ALA A 154 15.07 16.56 18.51
C ALA A 154 15.02 17.70 17.48
N ASP A 155 16.18 18.12 17.00
CA ASP A 155 16.25 19.02 15.85
C ASP A 155 15.64 18.35 14.60
N ARG A 156 15.29 19.19 13.62
CA ARG A 156 14.59 18.74 12.42
C ARG A 156 15.37 17.70 11.63
N ASP A 157 16.69 17.86 11.50
CA ASP A 157 17.51 16.96 10.69
C ASP A 157 17.54 15.56 11.32
N THR A 158 17.67 15.48 12.64
CA THR A 158 17.57 14.22 13.39
C THR A 158 16.19 13.57 13.25
N GLN A 159 15.10 14.34 13.33
CA GLN A 159 13.75 13.80 13.15
C GLN A 159 13.52 13.29 11.72
N GLU A 160 14.02 14.00 10.72
CA GLU A 160 13.96 13.58 9.32
C GLU A 160 14.77 12.30 9.09
N LEU A 161 15.97 12.17 9.66
CA LEU A 161 16.74 10.92 9.58
C LEU A 161 16.00 9.73 10.21
N HIS A 162 15.36 9.91 11.36
CA HIS A 162 14.55 8.84 11.95
C HIS A 162 13.34 8.51 11.07
N LEU A 163 12.69 9.54 10.49
CA LEU A 163 11.56 9.34 9.60
C LEU A 163 11.95 8.58 8.33
N GLN A 164 13.15 8.81 7.80
CA GLN A 164 13.70 8.05 6.69
C GLN A 164 13.75 6.55 7.01
N THR A 165 14.30 6.17 8.17
CA THR A 165 14.37 4.78 8.62
C THR A 165 12.98 4.16 8.74
N MET A 166 12.02 4.90 9.31
CA MET A 166 10.63 4.41 9.46
C MET A 166 9.92 4.25 8.12
N MET A 167 10.18 5.15 7.17
CA MET A 167 9.63 5.04 5.82
C MET A 167 10.26 3.89 5.03
N GLN A 168 11.54 3.59 5.24
CA GLN A 168 12.20 2.40 4.69
C GLN A 168 11.60 1.09 5.26
N ASP A 169 11.28 1.05 6.55
CA ASP A 169 10.55 -0.08 7.17
C ASP A 169 9.15 -0.26 6.56
N ILE A 170 8.39 0.82 6.38
CA ILE A 170 7.07 0.78 5.73
C ILE A 170 7.19 0.24 4.30
N ALA A 171 8.18 0.72 3.55
CA ALA A 171 8.45 0.29 2.19
C ALA A 171 8.79 -1.21 2.10
N ALA A 172 9.70 -1.70 2.95
CA ALA A 172 10.02 -3.13 3.03
C ALA A 172 8.79 -3.96 3.45
N SER A 173 8.04 -3.49 4.45
CA SER A 173 6.81 -4.15 4.91
C SER A 173 5.78 -4.27 3.79
N LEU A 174 5.57 -3.21 3.00
CA LEU A 174 4.66 -3.24 1.86
C LEU A 174 5.12 -4.23 0.80
N LEU A 175 6.41 -4.24 0.47
CA LEU A 175 6.96 -5.18 -0.52
C LEU A 175 6.69 -6.63 -0.10
N MET A 176 6.99 -6.99 1.15
CA MET A 176 6.70 -8.33 1.69
C MET A 176 5.20 -8.67 1.70
N LYS A 177 4.33 -7.68 1.96
CA LYS A 177 2.86 -7.87 1.89
C LYS A 177 2.37 -8.07 0.46
N PHE A 178 2.97 -7.38 -0.52
CA PHE A 178 2.66 -7.58 -1.93
C PHE A 178 3.06 -8.98 -2.38
N GLU A 179 4.25 -9.45 -2.02
CA GLU A 179 4.69 -10.83 -2.32
C GLU A 179 3.72 -11.86 -1.75
N LYS A 180 3.34 -11.69 -0.48
CA LYS A 180 2.37 -12.56 0.17
C LYS A 180 1.03 -12.55 -0.57
N TRP A 181 0.55 -11.39 -0.98
CA TRP A 181 -0.70 -11.26 -1.74
C TRP A 181 -0.62 -11.99 -3.08
N VAL A 182 0.47 -11.81 -3.83
CA VAL A 182 0.69 -12.45 -5.14
C VAL A 182 0.67 -13.97 -5.01
N LEU A 183 1.40 -14.54 -4.05
CA LEU A 183 1.43 -15.99 -3.82
C LEU A 183 0.06 -16.55 -3.41
N GLN A 184 -0.74 -15.77 -2.68
CA GLN A 184 -2.11 -16.16 -2.31
C GLN A 184 -3.09 -16.04 -3.49
N ALA A 185 -2.91 -15.06 -4.36
CA ALA A 185 -3.78 -14.84 -5.51
C ALA A 185 -3.72 -16.00 -6.51
N GLU A 186 -2.53 -16.60 -6.69
CA GLU A 186 -2.35 -17.78 -7.54
C GLU A 186 -3.03 -19.04 -6.98
N SER A 187 -3.11 -19.16 -5.65
CA SER A 187 -3.59 -20.38 -4.97
C SER A 187 -5.08 -20.33 -4.58
N THR A 188 -5.62 -19.15 -4.26
CA THR A 188 -6.92 -19.03 -3.55
C THR A 188 -8.09 -18.67 -4.47
N GLY A 189 -7.85 -18.35 -5.75
CA GLY A 189 -8.90 -18.03 -6.70
C GLY A 189 -9.63 -16.72 -6.35
N THR A 190 -8.87 -15.65 -6.13
CA THR A 190 -9.33 -14.31 -5.74
C THR A 190 -10.53 -13.84 -6.59
N ILE A 191 -11.61 -13.45 -5.93
CA ILE A 191 -12.81 -12.96 -6.59
C ILE A 191 -12.65 -11.46 -6.87
N LEU A 192 -12.16 -11.16 -8.06
CA LEU A 192 -12.01 -9.79 -8.55
C LEU A 192 -13.23 -9.38 -9.36
N LYS A 193 -13.91 -8.35 -8.87
CA LYS A 193 -15.14 -7.83 -9.48
C LYS A 193 -14.96 -6.39 -9.91
N THR A 194 -15.80 -6.00 -10.84
CA THR A 194 -16.02 -4.62 -11.26
C THR A 194 -17.50 -4.30 -11.06
N PRO A 195 -17.87 -3.01 -10.98
CA PRO A 195 -19.27 -2.60 -10.96
C PRO A 195 -20.10 -3.13 -12.15
N LEU A 196 -19.47 -3.64 -13.21
CA LEU A 196 -20.12 -4.15 -14.42
C LEU A 196 -20.47 -5.65 -14.37
N ASP A 197 -20.02 -6.40 -13.36
CA ASP A 197 -20.10 -7.87 -13.33
C ASP A 197 -21.48 -8.45 -12.89
N SER A 198 -22.48 -7.62 -12.61
CA SER A 198 -23.74 -8.04 -11.95
C SER A 198 -24.79 -8.70 -12.88
N GLN A 199 -24.40 -9.27 -14.02
CA GLN A 199 -25.34 -9.74 -15.04
C GLN A 199 -24.91 -11.08 -15.68
N SER A 200 -24.98 -12.21 -14.97
CA SER A 200 -25.04 -13.55 -15.62
C SER A 200 -25.28 -14.70 -14.63
N SER A 201 -26.27 -15.56 -14.91
CA SER A 201 -26.39 -16.93 -14.35
C SER A 201 -25.57 -17.91 -15.21
N LEU A 202 -24.90 -18.90 -14.61
CA LEU A 202 -23.92 -19.76 -15.28
C LEU A 202 -24.39 -21.22 -15.44
N SER A 203 -24.19 -21.76 -16.65
CA SER A 203 -24.23 -23.15 -17.10
C SER A 203 -22.82 -23.79 -17.07
N SER A 204 -22.70 -25.10 -17.30
CA SER A 204 -21.44 -25.86 -17.13
C SER A 204 -20.30 -25.47 -18.10
N GLU A 205 -20.58 -25.13 -19.36
CA GLU A 205 -19.56 -24.59 -20.29
C GLU A 205 -19.08 -23.20 -19.84
N GLU A 206 -19.97 -22.43 -19.19
CA GLU A 206 -19.63 -21.14 -18.62
C GLU A 206 -18.71 -21.27 -17.40
N VAL A 207 -18.63 -22.44 -16.74
CA VAL A 207 -17.74 -22.67 -15.59
C VAL A 207 -16.26 -22.67 -15.99
N ILE A 208 -15.89 -23.38 -17.07
CA ILE A 208 -14.48 -23.42 -17.54
C ILE A 208 -14.06 -22.02 -18.01
N LYS A 209 -14.95 -21.34 -18.77
CA LYS A 209 -14.74 -19.96 -19.21
C LYS A 209 -14.65 -18.99 -18.03
N ALA A 210 -15.46 -19.17 -16.99
CA ALA A 210 -15.41 -18.38 -15.76
C ALA A 210 -14.11 -18.61 -14.97
N LYS A 211 -13.60 -19.85 -14.91
CA LYS A 211 -12.31 -20.13 -14.27
C LYS A 211 -11.14 -19.44 -15.00
N LYS A 212 -11.09 -19.54 -16.33
CA LYS A 212 -10.10 -18.83 -17.15
C LYS A 212 -10.22 -17.32 -17.00
N ARG A 213 -11.45 -16.79 -16.93
CA ARG A 213 -11.72 -15.37 -16.74
C ARG A 213 -11.14 -14.91 -15.41
N ARG A 214 -11.44 -15.61 -14.31
CA ARG A 214 -10.89 -15.31 -12.97
C ARG A 214 -9.37 -15.33 -12.97
N LEU A 215 -8.74 -16.31 -13.63
CA LEU A 215 -7.29 -16.36 -13.76
C LEU A 215 -6.74 -15.14 -14.51
N GLY A 216 -7.36 -14.73 -15.61
CA GLY A 216 -6.96 -13.53 -16.35
C GLY A 216 -7.01 -12.26 -15.50
N ARG A 217 -8.08 -12.09 -14.71
CA ARG A 217 -8.22 -10.97 -13.77
C ARG A 217 -7.16 -11.00 -12.66
N ALA A 218 -6.89 -12.20 -12.11
CA ALA A 218 -5.87 -12.40 -11.10
C ALA A 218 -4.48 -12.03 -11.66
N GLN A 219 -4.14 -12.51 -12.87
CA GLN A 219 -2.87 -12.18 -13.53
C GLN A 219 -2.73 -10.68 -13.78
N LYS A 220 -3.79 -9.99 -14.23
CA LYS A 220 -3.78 -8.52 -14.37
C LYS A 220 -3.44 -7.86 -13.03
N THR A 221 -4.12 -8.27 -11.96
CA THR A 221 -3.97 -7.67 -10.63
C THR A 221 -2.59 -7.98 -10.03
N ILE A 222 -2.05 -9.17 -10.25
CA ILE A 222 -0.66 -9.50 -9.90
C ILE A 222 0.29 -8.55 -10.64
N GLY A 223 0.05 -8.27 -11.92
CA GLY A 223 0.78 -7.25 -12.68
C GLY A 223 0.74 -5.87 -12.01
N ASP A 224 -0.42 -5.42 -11.53
CA ASP A 224 -0.53 -4.16 -10.80
C ASP A 224 0.35 -4.17 -9.53
N TYR A 225 0.34 -5.25 -8.76
CA TYR A 225 1.16 -5.37 -7.55
C TYR A 225 2.65 -5.42 -7.85
N CYS A 226 3.07 -6.08 -8.94
CA CYS A 226 4.46 -6.03 -9.41
C CYS A 226 4.87 -4.59 -9.78
N LEU A 227 3.97 -3.84 -10.42
CA LEU A 227 4.23 -2.45 -10.79
C LEU A 227 4.34 -1.54 -9.55
N LEU A 228 3.45 -1.73 -8.56
CA LEU A 228 3.52 -1.06 -7.26
C LEU A 228 4.78 -1.44 -6.47
N ALA A 229 5.26 -2.68 -6.61
CA ALA A 229 6.52 -3.15 -6.05
C ALA A 229 7.76 -2.60 -6.79
N GLY A 230 7.58 -1.84 -7.87
CA GLY A 230 8.70 -1.32 -8.65
C GLY A 230 9.40 -2.39 -9.52
N SER A 231 8.72 -3.50 -9.84
CA SER A 231 9.19 -4.54 -10.77
C SER A 231 8.43 -4.52 -12.10
N PRO A 232 8.80 -3.64 -13.05
CA PRO A 232 8.08 -3.49 -14.32
C PRO A 232 8.24 -4.71 -15.25
N VAL A 233 9.36 -5.44 -15.16
CA VAL A 233 9.60 -6.63 -15.98
C VAL A 233 8.66 -7.77 -15.58
N ASP A 234 8.52 -8.01 -14.28
CA ASP A 234 7.56 -9.01 -13.77
C ASP A 234 6.12 -8.58 -14.06
N ALA A 235 5.80 -7.28 -13.89
CA ALA A 235 4.48 -6.74 -14.22
C ALA A 235 4.09 -7.01 -15.68
N ASN A 236 4.98 -6.72 -16.62
CA ASN A 236 4.75 -6.93 -18.05
C ASN A 236 4.49 -8.41 -18.41
N ALA A 237 5.18 -9.36 -17.75
CA ALA A 237 4.96 -10.78 -17.95
C ALA A 237 3.55 -11.21 -17.51
N HIS A 238 3.09 -10.72 -16.36
CA HIS A 238 1.75 -10.99 -15.84
C HIS A 238 0.65 -10.31 -16.67
N TYR A 239 0.85 -9.07 -17.12
CA TYR A 239 -0.08 -8.41 -18.05
C TYR A 239 -0.19 -9.16 -19.37
N THR A 240 0.92 -9.62 -19.95
CA THR A 240 0.91 -10.43 -21.18
C THR A 240 0.04 -11.68 -21.02
N THR A 241 0.20 -12.39 -19.90
CA THR A 241 -0.63 -13.57 -19.58
C THR A 241 -2.11 -13.19 -19.40
N ALA A 242 -2.39 -12.06 -18.74
CA ALA A 242 -3.74 -11.55 -18.57
C ALA A 242 -4.41 -11.18 -19.91
N LEU A 243 -3.67 -10.60 -20.85
CA LEU A 243 -4.15 -10.26 -22.19
C LEU A 243 -4.62 -11.50 -22.95
N GLU A 244 -3.82 -12.56 -22.94
CA GLU A 244 -4.15 -13.83 -23.60
C GLU A 244 -5.42 -14.46 -23.00
N LEU A 245 -5.48 -14.57 -21.67
CA LEU A 245 -6.62 -15.15 -20.97
C LEU A 245 -7.90 -14.33 -21.15
N SER A 246 -7.80 -12.99 -21.14
CA SER A 246 -8.94 -12.09 -21.31
C SER A 246 -9.48 -12.14 -22.74
N ARG A 247 -8.61 -12.23 -23.76
CA ARG A 247 -9.03 -12.44 -25.16
C ARG A 247 -9.81 -13.74 -25.33
N LEU A 248 -9.31 -14.85 -24.77
CA LEU A 248 -9.95 -16.17 -24.87
C LEU A 248 -11.32 -16.22 -24.19
N THR A 249 -11.56 -15.37 -23.19
CA THR A 249 -12.78 -15.39 -22.39
C THR A 249 -13.76 -14.27 -22.77
N GLY A 250 -13.37 -13.39 -23.70
CA GLY A 250 -14.14 -12.21 -24.10
C GLY A 250 -14.28 -11.17 -22.98
N ASP A 251 -13.36 -11.16 -22.01
CA ASP A 251 -13.36 -10.19 -20.91
C ASP A 251 -12.68 -8.89 -21.33
N PHE A 252 -13.32 -8.16 -22.26
CA PHE A 252 -12.72 -7.01 -22.92
C PHE A 252 -12.40 -5.85 -21.98
N PHE A 253 -13.13 -5.73 -20.86
CA PHE A 253 -12.85 -4.69 -19.88
C PHE A 253 -11.52 -4.95 -19.15
N TRP A 254 -11.29 -6.20 -18.71
CA TRP A 254 -10.02 -6.60 -18.11
C TRP A 254 -8.88 -6.71 -19.12
N LEU A 255 -9.19 -7.03 -20.38
CA LEU A 255 -8.25 -6.90 -21.49
C LEU A 255 -7.72 -5.47 -21.63
N ALA A 256 -8.62 -4.48 -21.61
CA ALA A 256 -8.24 -3.08 -21.70
C ALA A 256 -7.41 -2.65 -20.47
N GLY A 257 -7.79 -3.10 -19.27
CA GLY A 257 -7.02 -2.83 -18.06
C GLY A 257 -5.60 -3.42 -18.09
N ALA A 258 -5.42 -4.58 -18.71
CA ALA A 258 -4.09 -5.18 -18.90
C ALA A 258 -3.29 -4.54 -20.05
N LEU A 259 -3.92 -3.80 -20.96
CA LEU A 259 -3.23 -2.97 -21.96
C LEU A 259 -2.80 -1.61 -21.41
N GLU A 260 -3.51 -1.10 -20.40
CA GLU A 260 -3.19 0.15 -19.70
C GLU A 260 -1.95 0.00 -18.82
N GLY A 261 -1.81 -1.15 -18.15
CA GLY A 261 -0.71 -1.48 -17.24
C GLY A 261 0.61 -1.75 -17.96
#